data_AF-A0A4Q3ZJX7-F1
#
_entry.id   AF-A0A4Q3ZJX7-F1
#
_cell.length_a   1.000
_cell.length_b   1.000
_cell.length_c   1.000
_cell.angle_alpha   90.00
_cell.angle_beta   90.00
_cell.angle_gamma   90.00
#
_symmetry.space_group_name_H-M   'P 1'
#
loop_
_entity.id
_entity.type
_entity.pdbx_description
1 polymer ?
#
loop_
_entity_poly.entity_id
_entity_poly.type
_entity_poly.pdbx_seq_one_letter_code
_entity_poly.pdbx_strand_id
1 'polypeptide(L)' 'MATLEVSAVTKSFGATKVLHGVDLQVADGEMIVIVGASGCGKSTLL' A
#
# COMPACT_ATOMS: atom_id res chain seq x y z
N MET A 1 -0.86 11.04 -17.78
CA MET A 1 -1.40 9.90 -17.02
C MET A 1 -1.81 10.49 -15.65
N ALA A 2 -2.15 9.74 -14.60
CA ALA A 2 -2.60 10.31 -13.32
C ALA A 2 -1.61 10.04 -12.18
N THR A 3 -1.43 11.00 -11.28
CA THR A 3 -0.73 10.84 -10.01
C THR A 3 -1.57 9.99 -9.05
N LEU A 4 -0.94 9.05 -8.34
CA LEU A 4 -1.56 8.28 -7.26
C LEU A 4 -1.06 8.82 -5.92
N GLU A 5 -1.98 9.15 -5.02
CA GLU A 5 -1.66 9.48 -3.64
C GLU A 5 -2.60 8.75 -2.71
N VAL A 6 -2.03 8.06 -1.72
CA VAL A 6 -2.76 7.46 -0.62
C VAL A 6 -2.07 7.83 0.69
N SER A 7 -2.87 8.20 1.68
CA SER A 7 -2.37 8.67 2.97
C SER A 7 -3.03 7.92 4.12
N ALA A 8 -2.24 7.58 5.13
CA ALA A 8 -2.64 6.90 6.35
C ALA A 8 -3.53 5.66 6.14
N VAL A 9 -3.30 4.89 5.06
CA VAL A 9 -4.13 3.73 4.73
C VAL A 9 -3.99 2.66 5.79
N THR A 10 -5.11 2.27 6.39
CA THR A 10 -5.19 1.18 7.36
C THR A 10 -6.16 0.11 6.88
N LYS A 11 -5.87 -1.15 7.19
CA LYS A 11 -6.73 -2.28 6.86
C LYS A 11 -6.56 -3.38 7.89
N SER A 12 -7.69 -3.93 8.33
CA SER A 12 -7.74 -5.11 9.19
C SER A 12 -8.69 -6.15 8.60
N PHE A 13 -8.38 -7.42 8.84
CA PHE A 13 -9.29 -8.55 8.64
C PHE A 13 -9.58 -9.16 10.02
N GLY A 14 -10.77 -8.86 10.56
CA GLY A 14 -11.09 -9.18 11.94
C GLY A 14 -10.14 -8.49 12.91
N ALA A 15 -9.53 -9.27 13.82
CA ALA A 15 -8.56 -8.78 14.80
C ALA A 15 -7.17 -8.51 14.19
N THR A 16 -6.87 -9.01 12.99
CA THR A 16 -5.54 -8.88 12.39
C THR A 16 -5.45 -7.58 11.60
N LYS A 17 -4.59 -6.66 12.07
CA LYS A 17 -4.22 -5.45 11.31
C LYS A 17 -3.16 -5.82 10.26
N VAL A 18 -3.42 -5.51 9.00
CA VAL A 18 -2.57 -5.82 7.84
C VAL A 18 -1.88 -4.57 7.30
N LEU A 19 -2.59 -3.44 7.23
CA LEU A 19 -2.00 -2.14 6.89
C LEU A 19 -2.04 -1.23 8.11
N HIS A 20 -0.89 -0.66 8.45
CA HIS A 20 -0.65 0.04 9.72
C HIS A 20 -0.60 1.57 9.58
N GLY A 21 -1.19 2.14 8.54
CA GLY A 21 -1.09 3.57 8.22
C GLY A 21 0.01 3.77 7.19
N VAL A 22 -0.30 3.43 5.94
CA VAL A 22 0.64 3.51 4.81
C VAL A 22 0.40 4.81 4.04
N ASP A 23 1.48 5.55 3.83
CA ASP A 23 1.54 6.70 2.93
C ASP A 23 2.31 6.30 1.68
N LEU A 24 1.75 6.54 0.49
CA LEU A 24 2.38 6.27 -0.80
C LEU A 24 1.99 7.35 -1.80
N GLN A 25 2.98 7.88 -2.49
CA GLN A 25 2.82 8.77 -3.63
C GLN A 25 3.53 8.14 -4.82
N VAL A 26 2.86 8.13 -5.97
CA VAL A 26 3.42 7.67 -7.25
C VAL A 26 3.17 8.77 -8.27
N ALA A 27 4.25 9.33 -8.78
CA ALA A 27 4.21 10.40 -9.76
C ALA A 27 3.71 9.87 -11.11
N ASP A 28 3.30 10.81 -11.97
CA ASP A 28 2.82 10.45 -13.29
C ASP A 28 3.91 9.77 -14.14
N GLY A 29 3.62 8.58 -14.66
CA GLY A 29 4.58 7.78 -15.42
C GLY A 29 5.67 7.08 -14.59
N GLU A 30 5.59 7.14 -13.25
CA GLU A 30 6.52 6.46 -12.36
C GLU A 30 6.20 4.95 -12.26
N MET A 31 7.25 4.12 -12.34
CA MET A 31 7.15 2.67 -12.15
C MET A 31 7.75 2.30 -10.80
N ILE A 32 6.92 1.78 -9.90
CA ILE A 32 7.35 1.31 -8.58
C ILE A 32 7.14 -0.20 -8.43
N VAL A 33 7.91 -0.83 -7.53
CA VAL A 33 7.77 -2.24 -7.18
C VAL A 33 7.63 -2.37 -5.67
N ILE A 34 6.62 -3.09 -5.22
CA ILE A 34 6.37 -3.37 -3.80
C ILE A 34 6.98 -4.73 -3.44
N VAL A 35 7.94 -4.73 -2.52
CA VAL A 35 8.66 -5.94 -2.07
C VAL A 35 8.49 -6.19 -0.58
N GLY A 36 8.63 -7.45 -0.15
CA GLY A 36 8.50 -7.85 1.26
C GLY A 36 8.08 -9.31 1.42
N ALA A 37 8.22 -9.85 2.63
CA ALA A 37 7.92 -11.24 2.97
C ALA A 37 6.45 -11.63 2.70
N SER A 38 6.16 -12.92 2.56
CA SER A 38 4.77 -13.39 2.42
C SER A 38 3.92 -12.93 3.61
N GLY A 39 2.70 -12.46 3.36
CA GLY A 39 1.78 -11.97 4.40
C GLY A 39 2.00 -10.52 4.88
N CYS A 40 3.01 -9.79 4.40
CA CYS A 40 3.27 -8.40 4.86
C CYS A 40 2.32 -7.32 4.30
N GLY A 41 1.21 -7.70 3.63
CA GLY A 41 0.19 -6.74 3.16
C GLY A 41 0.35 -6.19 1.74
N LYS A 42 1.33 -6.65 0.94
CA LYS A 42 1.58 -6.15 -0.43
C LYS A 42 0.36 -6.22 -1.35
N SER A 43 -0.23 -7.42 -1.48
CA SER A 43 -1.44 -7.62 -2.31
C SER A 43 -2.70 -7.00 -1.70
N THR A 44 -2.63 -6.53 -0.45
CA THR A 44 -3.71 -5.76 0.17
C THR A 44 -3.57 -4.26 -0.09
N LEU A 45 -2.36 -3.79 -0.41
CA LEU A 45 -2.07 -2.40 -0.76
C LEU A 45 -2.30 -2.11 -2.25
N LEU A 46 -2.16 -3.12 -3.12
CA LEU A 46 -2.52 -3.10 -4.54
C LEU A 46 -4.01 -3.34 -4.73
#